data_AF-A0A1Q3NP67-F1
#
_entry.id   AF-A0A1Q3NP67-F1
#
_cell.length_a   1.000
_cell.length_b   1.000
_cell.length_c   1.000
_cell.angle_alpha   90.00
_cell.angle_beta   90.00
_cell.angle_gamma   90.00
#
_symmetry.space_group_name_H-M   'P 1'
#
loop_
_entity.id
_entity.type
_entity.pdbx_description
1 polymer ?
#
loop_
_entity_poly.entity_id
_entity_poly.type
_entity_poly.pdbx_seq_one_letter_code
_entity_poly.pdbx_strand_id
1 'polypeptide(L)'
;GMTYTPPRLVLFSGVDKSACGRAQAAMGPFYCPADQKVYIDTAFFKDMRQQMGISGEQNQTELSRQDQAGDFAQAYVIAHEVGHHIQNLLGISGQVQQARAQASQTQGNQLSVRLELQADCFAGIWAHQNQQRTQFLELGDIEEAMDAAEKIGDDYLQRRATGQVVPDSFTHGSSEQRMHWFQQGLKSGDINQCDTFK
;
A
#
# COMPACT_ATOMS: atom_id res chain seq x y z
N GLY A 1 -13.86 -16.65 -14.64
CA GLY A 1 -13.19 -15.54 -13.93
C GLY A 1 -14.19 -14.44 -13.67
N MET A 2 -13.89 -13.52 -12.75
CA MET A 2 -14.69 -12.31 -12.55
C MET A 2 -14.31 -11.23 -13.57
N THR A 3 -15.20 -10.27 -13.81
CA THR A 3 -14.91 -9.08 -14.63
C THR A 3 -14.27 -8.01 -13.76
N TYR A 4 -13.07 -7.57 -14.13
CA TYR A 4 -12.40 -6.44 -13.48
C TYR A 4 -13.06 -5.13 -13.91
N THR A 5 -13.47 -4.32 -12.94
CA THR A 5 -13.90 -2.93 -13.15
C THR A 5 -12.78 -2.05 -12.61
N PRO A 6 -12.17 -1.16 -13.40
CA PRO A 6 -11.08 -0.32 -12.90
C PRO A 6 -11.60 0.75 -11.92
N PRO A 7 -10.87 1.06 -10.83
CA PRO A 7 -11.23 2.14 -9.94
C PRO A 7 -10.94 3.49 -10.60
N ARG A 8 -11.66 4.53 -10.19
CA ARG A 8 -11.32 5.90 -10.60
C ARG A 8 -10.25 6.47 -9.67
N LEU A 9 -9.16 6.97 -10.23
CA LEU A 9 -8.13 7.71 -9.50
C LEU A 9 -8.60 9.17 -9.28
N VAL A 10 -8.45 9.65 -8.04
CA VAL A 10 -8.70 11.04 -7.65
C VAL A 10 -7.41 11.62 -7.08
N LEU A 11 -6.78 12.50 -7.85
CA LEU A 11 -5.60 13.25 -7.40
C LEU A 11 -6.07 14.50 -6.67
N PHE A 12 -5.58 14.72 -5.45
CA PHE A 12 -5.93 15.91 -4.67
C PHE A 12 -4.71 16.48 -3.93
N SER A 13 -4.90 17.68 -3.40
CA SER A 13 -3.97 18.33 -2.47
C SER A 13 -4.78 19.11 -1.43
N GLY A 14 -4.58 18.85 -0.15
CA GLY A 14 -5.33 19.48 0.94
C GLY A 14 -6.51 18.64 1.41
N VAL A 15 -7.74 18.98 1.00
CA VAL A 15 -8.97 18.31 1.47
C VAL A 15 -9.89 18.00 0.30
N ASP A 16 -10.40 16.76 0.28
CA ASP A 16 -11.45 16.31 -0.65
C ASP A 16 -12.57 15.58 0.13
N LYS A 17 -13.70 15.31 -0.51
CA LYS A 17 -14.82 14.53 0.05
C LYS A 17 -14.91 13.18 -0.64
N SER A 18 -14.79 12.11 0.15
CA SER A 18 -15.05 10.74 -0.30
C SER A 18 -16.36 10.20 0.27
N ALA A 19 -16.87 9.10 -0.29
CA ALA A 19 -18.01 8.39 0.29
C ALA A 19 -17.67 7.73 1.64
N CYS A 20 -16.38 7.61 1.98
CA CYS A 20 -15.89 7.06 3.24
C CYS A 20 -15.60 8.14 4.30
N GLY A 21 -15.79 9.42 3.97
CA GLY A 21 -15.58 10.55 4.88
C GLY A 21 -14.75 11.68 4.27
N ARG A 22 -14.06 12.45 5.11
CA ARG A 22 -13.14 13.50 4.64
C ARG A 22 -11.82 12.89 4.22
N ALA A 23 -11.45 13.05 2.96
CA ALA A 23 -10.09 12.82 2.48
C ALA A 23 -9.23 14.00 2.92
N GLN A 24 -8.15 13.76 3.67
CA GLN A 24 -7.24 14.81 4.12
C GLN A 24 -5.80 14.40 3.80
N ALA A 25 -4.97 15.35 3.38
CA ALA A 25 -3.57 15.13 3.01
C ALA A 25 -2.77 14.35 4.08
N ALA A 26 -3.03 14.61 5.36
CA ALA A 26 -2.38 13.92 6.48
C ALA A 26 -2.70 12.42 6.61
N MET A 27 -3.65 11.88 5.82
CA MET A 27 -4.04 10.47 5.85
C MET A 27 -3.29 9.61 4.81
N GLY A 28 -2.55 10.24 3.90
CA GLY A 28 -1.92 9.55 2.77
C GLY A 28 -2.93 9.08 1.70
N PRO A 29 -2.46 8.36 0.67
CA PRO A 29 -3.32 7.70 -0.31
C PRO A 29 -4.22 6.66 0.34
N PHE A 30 -5.43 6.46 -0.21
CA PHE A 30 -6.35 5.45 0.30
C PHE A 30 -7.40 5.04 -0.75
N TYR A 31 -7.90 3.81 -0.64
CA TYR A 31 -9.06 3.31 -1.36
C TYR A 31 -10.35 3.46 -0.54
N CYS A 32 -11.43 3.91 -1.19
CA CYS A 32 -12.76 3.96 -0.58
C CYS A 32 -13.71 2.93 -1.23
N PRO A 33 -14.13 1.88 -0.49
CA PRO A 33 -15.04 0.85 -1.03
C PRO A 33 -16.44 1.39 -1.36
N ALA A 34 -16.89 2.46 -0.70
CA ALA A 34 -18.24 3.01 -0.87
C ALA A 34 -18.45 3.75 -2.21
N ASP A 35 -17.39 4.32 -2.79
CA ASP A 35 -17.44 4.96 -4.11
C ASP A 35 -16.49 4.33 -5.14
N GLN A 36 -15.74 3.28 -4.74
CA GLN A 36 -14.80 2.53 -5.56
C GLN A 36 -13.71 3.40 -6.20
N LYS A 37 -13.20 4.38 -5.45
CA LYS A 37 -12.14 5.28 -5.90
C LYS A 37 -10.87 5.12 -5.08
N VAL A 38 -9.75 5.36 -5.74
CA VAL A 38 -8.44 5.51 -5.12
C VAL A 38 -8.13 7.00 -5.06
N TYR A 39 -7.91 7.51 -3.86
CA TYR A 39 -7.56 8.90 -3.58
C TYR A 39 -6.06 8.99 -3.36
N ILE A 40 -5.39 9.87 -4.09
CA ILE A 40 -3.94 10.06 -4.02
C ILE A 40 -3.68 11.51 -3.64
N ASP A 41 -3.19 11.72 -2.43
CA ASP A 41 -2.66 13.03 -2.04
C ASP A 41 -1.29 13.24 -2.68
N THR A 42 -1.20 14.20 -3.57
CA THR A 42 0.05 14.52 -4.27
C THR A 42 1.10 15.15 -3.35
N ALA A 43 0.70 15.70 -2.20
CA ALA A 43 1.64 16.19 -1.19
C ALA A 43 2.32 15.02 -0.44
N PHE A 44 1.65 13.88 -0.29
CA PHE A 44 2.20 12.69 0.36
C PHE A 44 3.51 12.22 -0.29
N PHE A 45 3.63 12.26 -1.62
CA PHE A 45 4.87 11.86 -2.29
C PHE A 45 6.06 12.78 -1.98
N LYS A 46 5.81 14.03 -1.59
CA LYS A 46 6.84 14.93 -1.07
C LYS A 46 7.20 14.57 0.37
N ASP A 47 6.22 14.23 1.19
CA ASP A 47 6.43 13.79 2.57
C ASP A 47 7.20 12.46 2.65
N MET A 48 6.93 11.51 1.76
CA MET A 48 7.71 10.27 1.63
C MET A 48 9.20 10.57 1.47
N ARG A 49 9.57 11.56 0.65
CA ARG A 49 10.96 11.97 0.49
C ARG A 49 11.47 12.75 1.70
N GLN A 50 10.79 13.85 2.06
CA GLN A 50 11.29 14.82 3.02
C GLN A 50 11.29 14.28 4.45
N GLN A 51 10.22 13.56 4.80
CA GLN A 51 10.03 13.06 6.15
C GLN A 51 10.54 11.63 6.27
N MET A 52 10.26 10.75 5.30
CA MET A 52 10.62 9.33 5.42
C MET A 52 11.97 9.01 4.79
N GLY A 53 12.59 9.97 4.09
CA GLY A 53 13.88 9.75 3.43
C GLY A 53 13.81 8.68 2.34
N ILE A 54 12.62 8.42 1.78
CA ILE A 54 12.46 7.56 0.61
C ILE A 54 12.97 8.37 -0.58
N SER A 55 14.27 8.29 -0.82
CA SER A 55 14.93 8.93 -1.97
C SER A 55 14.79 8.05 -3.20
N GLY A 56 14.47 8.66 -4.34
CA GLY A 56 14.43 7.95 -5.62
C GLY A 56 15.80 7.58 -6.18
N GLU A 57 15.74 6.95 -7.36
CA GLU A 57 16.80 6.33 -8.15
C GLU A 57 18.23 6.81 -7.82
N GLN A 58 19.12 5.86 -7.55
CA GLN A 58 20.55 6.17 -7.46
C GLN A 58 21.14 6.61 -8.83
N ASN A 59 20.45 6.29 -9.93
CA ASN A 59 20.82 6.68 -11.29
C ASN A 59 19.84 7.72 -11.82
N GLN A 60 20.34 8.90 -12.18
CA GLN A 60 19.51 9.99 -12.70
C GLN A 60 18.89 9.61 -14.05
N THR A 61 17.57 9.39 -14.08
CA THR A 61 16.79 9.45 -15.32
C THR A 61 16.32 10.89 -15.56
N GLU A 62 15.95 11.25 -16.79
CA GLU A 62 15.42 12.59 -17.14
C GLU A 62 14.12 12.94 -16.37
N LEU A 63 13.51 11.95 -15.69
CA LEU A 63 12.30 12.07 -14.89
C LEU A 63 12.57 12.15 -13.38
N SER A 64 13.83 11.99 -12.92
CA SER A 64 14.17 12.00 -11.49
C SER A 64 13.87 13.38 -10.87
N ARG A 65 12.69 13.51 -10.26
CA ARG A 65 12.31 14.70 -9.50
C ARG A 65 13.03 14.68 -8.15
N GLN A 66 13.90 15.67 -7.94
CA GLN A 66 14.65 15.82 -6.68
C GLN A 66 13.79 16.30 -5.49
N ASP A 67 12.48 16.44 -5.64
CA ASP A 67 11.56 16.85 -4.57
C ASP A 67 10.55 15.77 -4.16
N GLN A 68 10.51 14.60 -4.84
CA GLN A 68 9.55 13.51 -4.57
C GLN A 68 10.24 12.17 -4.31
N ALA A 69 9.51 11.20 -3.75
CA ALA A 69 9.96 9.83 -3.63
C ALA A 69 10.24 9.20 -5.00
N GLY A 70 11.04 8.13 -5.03
CA GLY A 70 11.28 7.35 -6.25
C GLY A 70 9.99 6.94 -6.94
N ASP A 71 10.04 6.88 -8.27
CA ASP A 71 8.86 6.65 -9.08
C ASP A 71 8.27 5.26 -8.83
N PHE A 72 9.11 4.25 -8.59
CA PHE A 72 8.65 2.92 -8.21
C PHE A 72 8.03 2.90 -6.81
N ALA A 73 8.57 3.65 -5.86
CA ALA A 73 7.94 3.81 -4.54
C ALA A 73 6.53 4.44 -4.66
N GLN A 74 6.35 5.44 -5.53
CA GLN A 74 5.03 6.01 -5.81
C GLN A 74 4.10 4.98 -6.47
N ALA A 75 4.61 4.23 -7.45
CA ALA A 75 3.84 3.21 -8.15
C ALA A 75 3.41 2.07 -7.22
N TYR A 76 4.27 1.67 -6.29
CA TYR A 76 3.97 0.71 -5.24
C TYR A 76 2.78 1.15 -4.36
N VAL A 77 2.77 2.40 -3.88
CA VAL A 77 1.65 2.93 -3.08
C VAL A 77 0.35 2.92 -3.89
N ILE A 78 0.39 3.34 -5.16
CA ILE A 78 -0.80 3.29 -6.02
C ILE A 78 -1.28 1.85 -6.24
N ALA A 79 -0.35 0.92 -6.50
CA ALA A 79 -0.66 -0.49 -6.70
C ALA A 79 -1.25 -1.13 -5.43
N HIS A 80 -0.78 -0.72 -4.25
CA HIS A 80 -1.35 -1.13 -2.96
C HIS A 80 -2.82 -0.70 -2.83
N GLU A 81 -3.14 0.56 -3.14
CA GLU A 81 -4.53 1.03 -3.11
C GLU A 81 -5.43 0.33 -4.15
N VAL A 82 -4.88 0.01 -5.32
CA VAL A 82 -5.58 -0.85 -6.30
C VAL A 82 -5.74 -2.28 -5.76
N GLY A 83 -4.81 -2.77 -4.95
CA GLY A 83 -4.94 -4.01 -4.20
C GLY A 83 -6.19 -4.04 -3.33
N HIS A 84 -6.46 -2.98 -2.57
CA HIS A 84 -7.71 -2.84 -1.82
C HIS A 84 -8.96 -2.83 -2.69
N HIS A 85 -8.89 -2.21 -3.87
CA HIS A 85 -9.98 -2.28 -4.83
C HIS A 85 -10.25 -3.72 -5.29
N ILE A 86 -9.20 -4.49 -5.59
CA ILE A 86 -9.31 -5.91 -5.96
C ILE A 86 -9.92 -6.73 -4.82
N GLN A 87 -9.50 -6.50 -3.57
CA GLN A 87 -10.09 -7.14 -2.39
C GLN A 87 -11.58 -6.86 -2.27
N ASN A 88 -12.00 -5.63 -2.54
CA ASN A 88 -13.40 -5.23 -2.52
C ASN A 88 -14.20 -5.94 -3.62
N LEU A 89 -13.67 -6.03 -4.84
CA LEU A 89 -14.30 -6.78 -5.93
C LEU A 89 -14.40 -8.28 -5.63
N LEU A 90 -13.43 -8.85 -4.91
CA LEU A 90 -13.43 -10.25 -4.45
C LEU A 90 -14.33 -10.49 -3.23
N GLY A 91 -14.89 -9.43 -2.62
CA GLY A 91 -15.71 -9.53 -1.41
C GLY A 91 -14.93 -9.72 -0.11
N ILE A 92 -13.59 -9.74 -0.17
CA ILE A 92 -12.70 -9.96 0.98
C ILE A 92 -12.83 -8.82 1.99
N SER A 93 -12.83 -7.57 1.53
CA SER A 93 -12.97 -6.39 2.41
C SER A 93 -14.27 -6.45 3.22
N GLY A 94 -15.37 -6.90 2.61
CA GLY A 94 -16.66 -7.08 3.29
C GLY A 94 -16.63 -8.18 4.35
N GLN A 95 -15.99 -9.32 4.05
CA GLN A 95 -15.80 -10.42 5.00
C GLN A 95 -14.96 -9.99 6.20
N VAL A 96 -13.84 -9.28 5.96
CA VAL A 96 -12.99 -8.74 7.02
C VAL A 96 -13.75 -7.74 7.88
N GLN A 97 -14.51 -6.82 7.28
CA GLN A 97 -15.33 -5.86 8.02
C GLN A 97 -16.34 -6.55 8.95
N GLN A 98 -17.03 -7.58 8.47
CA GLN A 98 -17.99 -8.34 9.26
C GLN A 98 -17.31 -9.10 10.41
N ALA A 99 -16.17 -9.74 10.15
CA ALA A 99 -15.40 -10.44 11.17
C ALA A 99 -14.88 -9.49 12.25
N ARG A 100 -14.36 -8.31 11.86
CA ARG A 100 -13.91 -7.26 12.78
C ARG A 100 -15.02 -6.75 13.70
N ALA A 101 -16.24 -6.63 13.20
CA ALA A 101 -17.38 -6.15 14.00
C ALA A 101 -17.76 -7.09 15.16
N GLN A 102 -17.33 -8.36 15.10
CA GLN A 102 -17.60 -9.39 16.11
C GLN A 102 -16.37 -9.72 16.98
N ALA A 103 -15.22 -9.11 16.67
CA ALA A 103 -13.93 -9.42 17.25
C ALA A 103 -13.58 -8.49 18.42
N SER A 104 -12.67 -8.92 19.30
CA SER A 104 -12.02 -7.99 20.22
C SER A 104 -11.20 -6.96 19.44
N GLN A 105 -10.80 -5.85 20.07
CA GLN A 105 -9.97 -4.83 19.41
C GLN A 105 -8.68 -5.45 18.83
N THR A 106 -7.95 -6.25 19.61
CA THR A 106 -6.71 -6.89 19.16
C THR A 106 -6.94 -7.86 18.00
N GLN A 107 -8.02 -8.64 18.04
CA GLN A 107 -8.38 -9.53 16.93
C GLN A 107 -8.78 -8.74 15.68
N GLY A 108 -9.52 -7.65 15.85
CA GLY A 108 -9.91 -6.76 14.76
C GLY A 108 -8.70 -6.05 14.12
N ASN A 109 -7.70 -5.71 14.93
CA ASN A 109 -6.41 -5.19 14.49
C ASN A 109 -5.66 -6.23 13.65
N GLN A 110 -5.54 -7.48 14.12
CA GLN A 110 -4.92 -8.57 13.37
C GLN A 110 -5.61 -8.84 12.03
N LEU A 111 -6.94 -8.78 11.98
CA LEU A 111 -7.70 -8.90 10.73
C LEU A 111 -7.42 -7.74 9.76
N SER A 112 -7.20 -6.53 10.28
CA SER A 112 -6.81 -5.37 9.47
C SER A 112 -5.41 -5.58 8.89
N VAL A 113 -4.45 -5.97 9.73
CA VAL A 113 -3.08 -6.28 9.28
C VAL A 113 -3.09 -7.31 8.15
N ARG A 114 -3.87 -8.40 8.26
CA ARG A 114 -3.95 -9.42 7.20
C ARG A 114 -4.50 -8.85 5.88
N LEU A 115 -5.49 -7.97 5.93
CA LEU A 115 -6.03 -7.29 4.76
C LEU A 115 -4.97 -6.41 4.08
N GLU A 116 -4.23 -5.63 4.86
CA GLU A 116 -3.15 -4.74 4.38
C GLU A 116 -2.01 -5.52 3.73
N LEU A 117 -1.56 -6.60 4.37
CA LEU A 117 -0.52 -7.48 3.82
C LEU A 117 -0.92 -8.16 2.51
N GLN A 118 -2.22 -8.45 2.33
CA GLN A 118 -2.69 -9.00 1.06
C GLN A 118 -2.65 -7.94 -0.06
N ALA A 119 -2.94 -6.67 0.26
CA ALA A 119 -2.81 -5.58 -0.70
C ALA A 119 -1.33 -5.38 -1.12
N ASP A 120 -0.37 -5.53 -0.19
CA ASP A 120 1.06 -5.57 -0.52
C ASP A 120 1.42 -6.71 -1.49
N CYS A 121 0.89 -7.90 -1.25
CA CYS A 121 1.09 -9.03 -2.16
C CYS A 121 0.50 -8.77 -3.55
N PHE A 122 -0.68 -8.14 -3.63
CA PHE A 122 -1.27 -7.74 -4.91
C PHE A 122 -0.44 -6.67 -5.64
N ALA A 123 0.14 -5.72 -4.92
CA ALA A 123 1.09 -4.76 -5.48
C ALA A 123 2.34 -5.46 -6.06
N GLY A 124 2.86 -6.47 -5.36
CA GLY A 124 3.93 -7.33 -5.85
C GLY A 124 3.56 -8.05 -7.15
N ILE A 125 2.36 -8.65 -7.23
CA ILE A 125 1.88 -9.29 -8.46
C ILE A 125 1.77 -8.30 -9.61
N TRP A 126 1.26 -7.08 -9.35
CA TRP A 126 1.21 -6.03 -10.37
C TRP A 126 2.60 -5.71 -10.92
N ALA A 127 3.60 -5.59 -10.04
CA ALA A 127 4.99 -5.36 -10.45
C ALA A 127 5.54 -6.55 -11.25
N HIS A 128 5.28 -7.79 -10.84
CA HIS A 128 5.65 -8.98 -11.59
C HIS A 128 5.10 -8.95 -13.02
N GLN A 129 3.78 -8.74 -13.15
CA GLN A 129 3.08 -8.80 -14.44
C GLN A 129 3.53 -7.67 -15.38
N ASN A 130 3.76 -6.46 -14.86
CA ASN A 130 4.33 -5.38 -15.68
C ASN A 130 5.77 -5.69 -16.09
N GLN A 131 6.59 -6.29 -15.21
CA GLN A 131 7.97 -6.62 -15.56
C GLN A 131 8.02 -7.62 -16.70
N GLN A 132 7.17 -8.65 -16.67
CA GLN A 132 7.07 -9.64 -17.75
C GLN A 132 6.58 -9.01 -19.07
N ARG A 133 5.75 -7.96 -19.00
CA ARG A 133 5.13 -7.35 -20.17
C ARG A 133 5.98 -6.27 -20.83
N THR A 134 6.64 -5.43 -20.03
CA THR A 134 7.28 -4.19 -20.51
C THR A 134 8.73 -4.04 -20.06
N GLN A 135 9.28 -4.96 -19.25
CA GLN A 135 10.64 -4.87 -18.69
C GLN A 135 10.91 -3.50 -18.06
N PHE A 136 9.94 -3.00 -17.29
CA PHE A 136 9.95 -1.62 -16.77
C PHE A 136 10.78 -1.43 -15.50
N LEU A 137 11.13 -2.51 -14.78
CA LEU A 137 11.92 -2.40 -13.55
C LEU A 137 13.36 -2.00 -13.87
N GLU A 138 13.81 -0.91 -13.26
CA GLU A 138 15.17 -0.45 -13.28
C GLU A 138 15.97 -0.98 -12.07
N LEU A 139 17.29 -0.77 -12.09
CA LEU A 139 18.14 -1.15 -10.97
C LEU A 139 17.87 -0.21 -9.79
N GLY A 140 17.37 -0.74 -8.69
CA GLY A 140 17.04 0.03 -7.48
C GLY A 140 15.54 0.12 -7.20
N ASP A 141 14.67 -0.11 -8.20
CA ASP A 141 13.21 0.01 -8.05
C ASP A 141 12.66 -0.92 -6.97
N ILE A 142 13.11 -2.17 -6.94
CA ILE A 142 12.66 -3.13 -5.94
C ILE A 142 13.10 -2.65 -4.56
N GLU A 143 14.33 -2.15 -4.43
CA GLU A 143 14.85 -1.56 -3.20
C GLU A 143 14.03 -0.34 -2.77
N GLU A 144 13.57 0.51 -3.70
CA GLU A 144 12.70 1.65 -3.40
C GLU A 144 11.34 1.22 -2.85
N ALA A 145 10.68 0.22 -3.45
CA ALA A 145 9.43 -0.30 -2.91
C ALA A 145 9.62 -0.98 -1.56
N MET A 146 10.75 -1.65 -1.36
CA MET A 146 11.07 -2.28 -0.08
C MET A 146 11.31 -1.23 1.01
N ASP A 147 12.02 -0.14 0.69
CA ASP A 147 12.23 1.00 1.59
C ASP A 147 10.90 1.71 1.92
N ALA A 148 10.04 1.88 0.92
CA ALA A 148 8.69 2.40 1.13
C ALA A 148 7.85 1.47 2.03
N ALA A 149 7.85 0.16 1.74
CA ALA A 149 7.10 -0.84 2.49
C ALA A 149 7.58 -0.97 3.94
N GLU A 150 8.89 -0.86 4.16
CA GLU A 150 9.51 -0.81 5.48
C GLU A 150 9.02 0.41 6.26
N LYS A 151 9.11 1.61 5.67
CA LYS A 151 8.89 2.87 6.39
C LYS A 151 7.41 3.19 6.67
N ILE A 152 6.48 2.55 5.96
CA ILE A 152 5.04 2.60 6.28
C ILE A 152 4.59 1.46 7.22
N GLY A 153 5.50 0.60 7.66
CA GLY A 153 5.22 -0.39 8.71
C GLY A 153 4.91 0.27 10.06
N ASP A 154 3.96 -0.31 10.81
CA ASP A 154 3.51 0.27 12.08
C ASP A 154 4.63 0.34 13.12
N ASP A 155 5.57 -0.61 13.14
CA ASP A 155 6.72 -0.60 14.05
C ASP A 155 7.70 0.54 13.75
N TYR A 156 7.95 0.82 12.47
CA TYR A 156 8.77 1.97 12.07
C TYR A 156 8.11 3.29 12.49
N LEU A 157 6.82 3.46 12.15
CA LEU A 157 6.07 4.69 12.45
C LEU A 157 5.91 4.91 13.95
N GLN A 158 5.59 3.86 14.72
CA GLN A 158 5.48 3.96 16.18
C GLN A 158 6.83 4.28 16.83
N ARG A 159 7.91 3.58 16.44
CA ARG A 159 9.24 3.87 16.97
C ARG A 159 9.66 5.31 16.70
N ARG A 160 9.33 5.85 15.53
CA ARG A 160 9.61 7.25 15.19
C ARG A 160 8.75 8.24 15.98
N ALA A 161 7.48 7.91 16.23
CA ALA A 161 6.54 8.80 16.91
C ALA A 161 6.70 8.82 18.44
N THR A 162 6.92 7.65 19.06
CA THR A 162 6.86 7.48 20.53
C THR A 162 8.10 6.80 21.11
N GLY A 163 8.98 6.24 20.29
CA GLY A 163 10.14 5.47 20.74
C GLY A 163 9.82 4.05 21.23
N GLN A 164 8.54 3.65 21.23
CA GLN A 164 8.08 2.33 21.67
C GLN A 164 7.26 1.65 20.57
N VAL A 165 7.27 0.32 20.56
CA VAL A 165 6.53 -0.50 19.60
C VAL A 165 5.53 -1.37 20.36
N VAL A 166 4.25 -1.32 19.98
CA VAL A 166 3.17 -2.09 20.61
C VAL A 166 2.47 -2.93 19.54
N PRO A 167 2.90 -4.18 19.32
CA PRO A 167 2.40 -5.03 18.23
C PRO A 167 0.88 -5.22 18.21
N ASP A 168 0.23 -5.33 19.37
CA ASP A 168 -1.22 -5.51 19.47
C ASP A 168 -2.05 -4.32 18.94
N SER A 169 -1.40 -3.16 18.76
CA SER A 169 -2.02 -1.95 18.22
C SER A 169 -1.87 -1.80 16.70
N PHE A 170 -1.15 -2.72 16.05
CA PHE A 170 -0.90 -2.64 14.60
C PHE A 170 -2.19 -2.79 13.80
N THR A 171 -2.28 -2.02 12.72
CA THR A 171 -3.39 -2.04 11.77
C THR A 171 -2.93 -2.24 10.33
N HIS A 172 -1.67 -1.94 10.02
CA HIS A 172 -1.04 -2.06 8.69
C HIS A 172 0.03 -3.16 8.63
N GLY A 173 0.48 -3.64 9.79
CA GLY A 173 1.47 -4.71 9.90
C GLY A 173 2.88 -4.17 10.14
N SER A 174 3.81 -5.06 10.48
CA SER A 174 5.21 -4.66 10.65
C SER A 174 5.90 -4.44 9.31
N SER A 175 6.95 -3.63 9.31
CA SER A 175 7.85 -3.43 8.18
C SER A 175 8.28 -4.74 7.54
N GLU A 176 8.70 -5.73 8.35
CA GLU A 176 9.11 -7.06 7.88
C GLU A 176 7.98 -7.80 7.16
N GLN A 177 6.76 -7.77 7.72
CA GLN A 177 5.62 -8.46 7.12
C GLN A 177 5.26 -7.85 5.77
N ARG A 178 5.21 -6.52 5.68
CA ARG A 178 4.86 -5.81 4.45
C ARG A 178 5.86 -6.08 3.33
N MET A 179 7.15 -5.98 3.65
CA MET A 179 8.26 -6.36 2.77
C MET A 179 8.14 -7.81 2.29
N HIS A 180 7.87 -8.74 3.21
CA HIS A 180 7.73 -10.16 2.88
C HIS A 180 6.59 -10.41 1.87
N TRP A 181 5.40 -9.85 2.11
CA TRP A 181 4.24 -10.09 1.27
C TRP A 181 4.35 -9.42 -0.09
N PHE A 182 4.92 -8.21 -0.18
CA PHE A 182 5.25 -7.60 -1.45
C PHE A 182 6.20 -8.50 -2.27
N GLN A 183 7.28 -8.98 -1.66
CA GLN A 183 8.22 -9.90 -2.33
C GLN A 183 7.58 -11.21 -2.76
N GLN A 184 6.67 -11.76 -1.94
CA GLN A 184 5.94 -12.99 -2.28
C GLN A 184 5.10 -12.81 -3.55
N GLY A 185 4.38 -11.70 -3.65
CA GLY A 185 3.62 -11.34 -4.85
C GLY A 185 4.52 -11.12 -6.07
N LEU A 186 5.62 -10.38 -5.89
CA LEU A 186 6.59 -10.07 -6.94
C LEU A 186 7.27 -11.33 -7.50
N LYS A 187 7.62 -12.28 -6.64
CA LYS A 187 8.27 -13.54 -7.06
C LYS A 187 7.30 -14.49 -7.74
N SER A 188 6.08 -14.63 -7.20
CA SER A 188 5.13 -15.63 -7.67
C SER A 188 4.31 -15.19 -8.88
N GLY A 189 3.90 -13.91 -8.92
CA GLY A 189 2.92 -13.43 -9.90
C GLY A 189 1.53 -14.07 -9.79
N ASP A 190 1.25 -14.83 -8.72
CA ASP A 190 0.06 -15.68 -8.55
C ASP A 190 -0.74 -15.26 -7.31
N ILE A 191 -2.01 -14.90 -7.54
CA ILE A 191 -2.94 -14.46 -6.49
C ILE A 191 -3.18 -15.52 -5.42
N ASN A 192 -3.05 -16.81 -5.75
CA ASN A 192 -3.24 -17.90 -4.80
C ASN A 192 -2.10 -17.99 -3.77
N GLN A 193 -0.97 -17.32 -4.04
CA GLN A 193 0.14 -17.18 -3.10
C GLN A 193 -0.03 -16.01 -2.13
N CYS A 194 -1.11 -15.23 -2.24
CA CYS A 194 -1.42 -14.05 -1.43
C CYS A 194 -2.48 -14.29 -0.33
N ASP A 195 -2.59 -15.51 0.18
CA ASP A 195 -3.50 -15.80 1.29
C ASP A 195 -2.84 -15.49 2.64
N THR A 196 -3.07 -14.27 3.10
CA THR A 196 -2.59 -13.74 4.37
C THR A 196 -3.48 -14.11 5.56
N PHE A 197 -4.57 -14.84 5.34
CA PHE A 197 -5.55 -15.20 6.38
C PHE A 197 -5.36 -16.60 6.96
N LYS A 198 -4.37 -17.35 6.46
CA LYS A 198 -3.98 -18.67 7.00
C LYS A 198 -3.30 -18.59 8.37
#